data_AF-A0A928WHN2-F1
#
_entry.id   AF-A0A928WHN2-F1
#
_cell.length_a   1.000
_cell.length_b   1.000
_cell.length_c   1.000
_cell.angle_alpha   90.00
_cell.angle_beta   90.00
_cell.angle_gamma   90.00
#
_symmetry.space_group_name_H-M   'P 1'
#
loop_
_entity.id
_entity.type
_entity.pdbx_description
1 polymer ?
#
loop_
_entity_poly.entity_id
_entity_poly.type
_entity_poly.pdbx_seq_one_letter_code
_entity_poly.pdbx_strand_id
1 'polypeptide(L)'
;MNDVWFRQFVWIDYRLAVLFMVIIPLILLIWAFVQKVEGMQRLLTIYWRVSSLLAITIYLMIAQYPVSFISGLIGLILVPISLWFWVDLNDEIEYQPSSPLKLIFNSWRWAITVYCVLGTIAFIPFVSCALSPTAIKTPYCQVWFEAPLLFKEYFHYNSRPGFLGFLGIIGLVIYVLYLSYFVLVKLGKQGRSAIQQ
;
A
#
# COMPACT_ATOMS: atom_id res chain seq x y z
N MET A 1 -19.08 -16.49 20.52
CA MET A 1 -18.02 -15.84 19.71
C MET A 1 -16.86 -16.81 19.66
N ASN A 2 -16.60 -17.44 18.51
CA ASN A 2 -15.37 -18.21 18.33
C ASN A 2 -14.24 -17.18 18.21
N ASP A 3 -13.49 -16.99 19.28
CA ASP A 3 -12.45 -15.98 19.34
C ASP A 3 -11.33 -16.37 18.38
N VAL A 4 -11.10 -15.53 17.38
CA VAL A 4 -10.02 -15.74 16.41
C VAL A 4 -8.73 -15.29 17.09
N TRP A 5 -7.84 -16.23 17.40
CA TRP A 5 -6.66 -15.98 18.24
C TRP A 5 -5.74 -14.86 17.72
N PHE A 6 -5.74 -14.60 16.41
CA PHE A 6 -4.94 -13.55 15.77
C PHE A 6 -5.73 -12.26 15.47
N ARG A 7 -6.96 -12.12 15.97
CA ARG A 7 -7.78 -10.92 15.75
C ARG A 7 -7.06 -9.65 16.18
N GLN A 8 -6.45 -9.65 17.37
CA GLN A 8 -5.69 -8.50 17.86
C GLN A 8 -4.51 -8.13 16.95
N PHE A 9 -3.84 -9.14 16.38
CA PHE A 9 -2.76 -8.93 15.41
C PHE A 9 -3.27 -8.20 14.16
N VAL A 10 -4.41 -8.59 13.61
CA VAL A 10 -5.04 -7.90 12.45
C VAL A 10 -5.35 -6.45 12.77
N TRP A 11 -5.91 -6.17 13.94
CA TRP A 11 -6.22 -4.80 14.35
C TRP A 11 -4.97 -3.93 14.55
N ILE A 12 -3.90 -4.50 15.10
CA ILE A 12 -2.60 -3.83 15.22
C ILE A 12 -2.03 -3.55 13.83
N ASP A 13 -2.09 -4.54 12.92
CA ASP A 13 -1.62 -4.39 11.55
C ASP A 13 -2.29 -3.22 10.84
N TYR A 14 -3.62 -3.09 10.90
CA TYR A 14 -4.32 -1.93 10.33
C TYR A 14 -3.89 -0.59 10.93
N ARG A 15 -3.66 -0.53 12.23
CA ARG A 15 -3.18 0.70 12.90
C ARG A 15 -1.78 1.07 12.44
N LEU A 16 -0.89 0.09 12.34
CA LEU A 16 0.46 0.27 11.83
C LEU A 16 0.43 0.68 10.35
N ALA A 17 -0.42 0.07 9.53
CA ALA A 17 -0.61 0.45 8.14
C ALA A 17 -1.00 1.94 8.02
N VAL A 18 -2.00 2.39 8.78
CA VAL A 18 -2.41 3.81 8.75
C VAL A 18 -1.25 4.73 9.17
N LEU A 19 -0.53 4.39 10.22
CA LEU A 19 0.60 5.19 10.71
C LEU A 19 1.74 5.26 9.69
N PHE A 20 2.25 4.10 9.26
CA PHE A 20 3.45 4.02 8.43
C PHE A 20 3.18 4.22 6.94
N MET A 21 2.00 3.86 6.43
CA MET A 21 1.69 3.97 5.00
C MET A 21 0.91 5.22 4.61
N VAL A 22 0.31 5.92 5.58
CA VAL A 22 -0.49 7.11 5.28
C VAL A 22 0.04 8.33 6.01
N ILE A 23 0.08 8.30 7.35
CA ILE A 23 0.36 9.50 8.15
C ILE A 23 1.81 9.97 7.99
N ILE A 24 2.78 9.09 8.23
CA ILE A 24 4.21 9.44 8.13
C ILE A 24 4.60 9.89 6.71
N PRO A 25 4.28 9.17 5.62
CA PRO A 25 4.64 9.62 4.27
C PRO A 25 3.95 10.91 3.86
N LEU A 26 2.75 11.21 4.39
CA LEU A 26 2.08 12.48 4.13
C LEU A 26 2.83 13.65 4.78
N ILE A 27 3.25 13.48 6.05
CA ILE A 27 4.09 14.46 6.75
C ILE A 27 5.41 14.67 6.00
N LEU A 28 6.06 13.57 5.60
CA LEU A 28 7.30 13.63 4.82
C LEU A 28 7.12 14.32 3.48
N LEU A 29 5.99 14.10 2.80
CA LEU A 29 5.70 14.74 1.52
C LEU A 29 5.55 16.25 1.68
N ILE A 30 4.79 16.70 2.68
CA ILE A 30 4.63 18.13 2.98
C ILE A 30 5.99 18.74 3.35
N TRP A 31 6.78 18.06 4.19
CA TRP A 31 8.08 18.57 4.61
C TRP A 31 9.07 18.65 3.45
N ALA A 32 9.15 17.63 2.60
CA ALA A 32 9.98 17.62 1.40
C ALA A 32 9.55 18.69 0.39
N PHE A 33 8.25 18.97 0.29
CA PHE A 33 7.72 20.06 -0.52
C PHE A 33 8.17 21.43 -0.01
N VAL A 34 7.99 21.70 1.29
CA VAL A 34 8.41 22.95 1.93
C VAL A 34 9.92 23.17 1.80
N GLN A 35 10.73 22.12 1.97
CA GLN A 35 12.18 22.16 1.83
C GLN A 35 12.67 22.07 0.38
N LYS A 36 11.76 21.98 -0.60
CA LYS A 36 12.05 21.90 -2.04
C LYS A 36 13.03 20.78 -2.42
N VAL A 37 12.91 19.64 -1.75
CA VAL A 37 13.73 18.45 -2.00
C VAL A 37 13.08 17.61 -3.09
N GLU A 38 13.50 17.81 -4.34
CA GLU A 38 12.82 17.21 -5.51
C GLU A 38 12.91 15.68 -5.54
N GLY A 39 14.07 15.07 -5.34
CA GLY A 39 14.23 13.61 -5.32
C GLY A 39 13.27 12.91 -4.34
N MET A 40 13.14 13.43 -3.11
CA MET A 40 12.20 12.89 -2.11
C MET A 40 10.74 13.09 -2.53
N GLN A 41 10.38 14.25 -3.10
CA GLN A 41 9.02 14.50 -3.60
C GLN A 41 8.65 13.55 -4.74
N ARG A 42 9.57 13.31 -5.69
CA ARG A 42 9.38 12.39 -6.82
C ARG A 42 9.20 10.96 -6.31
N LEU A 43 10.06 10.50 -5.40
CA LEU A 43 9.95 9.16 -4.83
C LEU A 43 8.65 8.97 -4.03
N LEU A 44 8.25 9.96 -3.22
CA LEU A 44 6.97 9.91 -2.50
C LEU A 44 5.77 9.94 -3.45
N THR A 45 5.84 10.69 -4.55
CA THR A 45 4.77 10.69 -5.56
C THR A 45 4.63 9.32 -6.23
N ILE A 46 5.74 8.65 -6.53
CA ILE A 46 5.73 7.26 -7.03
C ILE A 46 5.14 6.33 -5.98
N TYR A 47 5.60 6.45 -4.73
CA TYR A 47 5.08 5.68 -3.61
C TYR A 47 3.56 5.82 -3.48
N TRP A 48 3.00 7.02 -3.48
CA TRP A 48 1.55 7.26 -3.36
C TRP A 48 0.75 6.68 -4.51
N ARG A 49 1.30 6.75 -5.74
CA ARG A 49 0.66 6.11 -6.90
C ARG A 49 0.59 4.60 -6.73
N VAL A 50 1.66 3.97 -6.25
CA VAL A 50 1.72 2.52 -6.04
C VAL A 50 0.90 2.08 -4.82
N SER A 51 1.02 2.78 -3.69
CA SER A 51 0.30 2.46 -2.45
C SER A 51 -1.19 2.74 -2.54
N SER A 52 -1.67 3.48 -3.54
CA SER A 52 -3.10 3.66 -3.82
C SER A 52 -3.85 2.34 -4.01
N LEU A 53 -3.16 1.26 -4.42
CA LEU A 53 -3.73 -0.09 -4.45
C LEU A 53 -4.23 -0.57 -3.07
N LEU A 54 -3.57 -0.17 -1.99
CA LEU A 54 -3.99 -0.50 -0.62
C LEU A 54 -5.27 0.27 -0.25
N ALA A 55 -5.42 1.52 -0.68
CA ALA A 55 -6.68 2.26 -0.50
C ALA A 55 -7.83 1.64 -1.31
N ILE A 56 -7.56 1.23 -2.56
CA ILE A 56 -8.50 0.45 -3.36
C ILE A 56 -8.87 -0.85 -2.64
N THR A 57 -7.89 -1.52 -2.03
CA THR A 57 -8.09 -2.75 -1.26
C THR A 57 -9.07 -2.55 -0.10
N ILE A 58 -8.98 -1.44 0.64
CA ILE A 58 -9.95 -1.12 1.70
C ILE A 58 -11.37 -1.04 1.14
N TYR A 59 -11.56 -0.40 -0.02
CA TYR A 59 -12.89 -0.29 -0.65
C TYR A 59 -13.44 -1.65 -1.08
N LEU A 60 -12.57 -2.53 -1.59
CA LEU A 60 -12.94 -3.91 -1.93
C LEU A 60 -13.29 -4.72 -0.67
N MET A 61 -12.55 -4.52 0.43
CA MET A 61 -12.80 -5.17 1.72
C MET A 61 -14.10 -4.71 2.39
N ILE A 62 -14.50 -3.45 2.22
CA ILE A 62 -15.79 -2.95 2.71
C ILE A 62 -16.95 -3.76 2.11
N ALA A 63 -16.84 -4.15 0.84
CA ALA A 63 -17.81 -5.00 0.17
C ALA A 63 -17.53 -6.50 0.34
N GLN A 64 -16.53 -6.87 1.14
CA GLN A 64 -16.10 -8.24 1.41
C GLN A 64 -15.76 -9.02 0.12
N TYR A 65 -15.17 -8.35 -0.86
CA TYR A 65 -14.81 -9.00 -2.12
C TYR A 65 -13.53 -9.82 -1.99
N PRO A 66 -13.51 -11.12 -2.38
CA PRO A 66 -12.34 -11.98 -2.23
C PRO A 66 -11.06 -11.44 -2.88
N VAL A 67 -11.19 -10.72 -4.00
CA VAL A 67 -10.06 -10.10 -4.73
C VAL A 67 -9.26 -9.12 -3.86
N SER A 68 -9.84 -8.61 -2.77
CA SER A 68 -9.14 -7.70 -1.85
C SER A 68 -7.92 -8.34 -1.18
N PHE A 69 -7.93 -9.65 -0.94
CA PHE A 69 -6.77 -10.34 -0.38
C PHE A 69 -5.62 -10.37 -1.39
N ILE A 70 -5.92 -10.56 -2.67
CA ILE A 70 -4.90 -10.54 -3.73
C ILE A 70 -4.36 -9.12 -3.90
N SER A 71 -5.24 -8.12 -3.98
CA SER A 71 -4.80 -6.72 -4.14
C SER A 71 -4.01 -6.22 -2.93
N GLY A 72 -4.39 -6.62 -1.72
CA GLY A 72 -3.65 -6.32 -0.48
C GLY A 72 -2.26 -6.90 -0.50
N LEU A 73 -2.12 -8.20 -0.79
CA LEU A 73 -0.82 -8.88 -0.89
C LEU A 73 0.08 -8.23 -1.95
N ILE A 74 -0.46 -7.98 -3.14
CA ILE A 74 0.28 -7.32 -4.22
C ILE A 74 0.69 -5.90 -3.79
N GLY A 75 -0.18 -5.16 -3.10
CA GLY A 75 0.14 -3.84 -2.57
C GLY A 75 1.31 -3.86 -1.59
N LEU A 76 1.35 -4.82 -0.66
CA LEU A 76 2.45 -5.01 0.29
C LEU A 76 3.79 -5.30 -0.43
N ILE A 77 3.76 -6.04 -1.53
CA ILE A 77 4.95 -6.35 -2.34
C ILE A 77 5.40 -5.14 -3.17
N LEU A 78 4.46 -4.44 -3.80
CA LEU A 78 4.77 -3.32 -4.68
C LEU A 78 5.33 -2.10 -3.93
N VAL A 79 4.92 -1.88 -2.68
CA VAL A 79 5.38 -0.74 -1.88
C VAL A 79 6.91 -0.73 -1.72
N PRO A 80 7.58 -1.76 -1.19
CA PRO A 80 9.05 -1.80 -1.13
C PRO A 80 9.72 -1.68 -2.51
N ILE A 81 9.17 -2.35 -3.53
CA ILE A 81 9.71 -2.25 -4.89
C ILE A 81 9.69 -0.79 -5.35
N SER A 82 8.58 -0.07 -5.15
CA SER A 82 8.46 1.32 -5.55
C SER A 82 9.46 2.26 -4.86
N LEU A 83 9.90 1.90 -3.66
CA LEU A 83 10.83 2.71 -2.88
C LEU A 83 12.29 2.46 -3.25
N TRP A 84 12.66 1.27 -3.71
CA TRP A 84 14.08 0.90 -3.89
C TRP A 84 14.47 0.66 -5.34
N PHE A 85 13.52 0.45 -6.25
CA PHE A 85 13.80 0.14 -7.65
C PHE A 85 14.53 1.27 -8.41
N TRP A 86 14.34 2.53 -8.03
CA TRP A 86 14.81 3.71 -8.75
C TRP A 86 16.22 4.13 -8.31
N VAL A 87 17.24 3.59 -8.98
CA VAL A 87 18.67 3.88 -8.68
C VAL A 87 18.98 5.38 -8.77
N ASP A 88 18.46 6.06 -9.79
CA ASP A 88 18.64 7.50 -10.01
C ASP A 88 18.11 8.34 -8.84
N LEU A 89 16.90 8.04 -8.36
CA LEU A 89 16.32 8.71 -7.19
C LEU A 89 17.04 8.34 -5.91
N ASN A 90 17.49 7.09 -5.78
CA ASN A 90 18.26 6.64 -4.61
C ASN A 90 19.58 7.41 -4.50
N ASP A 91 20.30 7.56 -5.61
CA ASP A 91 21.54 8.32 -5.66
C ASP A 91 21.30 9.80 -5.32
N GLU A 92 20.26 10.42 -5.89
CA GLU A 92 19.91 11.82 -5.58
C GLU A 92 19.66 12.04 -4.07
N ILE A 93 18.94 11.10 -3.43
CA ILE A 93 18.66 11.15 -1.99
C ILE A 93 19.93 10.87 -1.18
N GLU A 94 20.79 9.96 -1.62
CA GLU A 94 22.03 9.60 -0.93
C GLU A 94 23.04 10.75 -0.93
N TYR A 95 23.18 11.47 -2.04
CA TYR A 95 24.09 12.62 -2.14
C TYR A 95 23.52 13.92 -1.55
N GLN A 96 22.26 13.93 -1.13
CA GLN A 96 21.68 15.09 -0.48
C GLN A 96 22.37 15.40 0.86
N PRO A 97 22.59 16.69 1.22
CA PRO A 97 23.16 17.06 2.51
C PRO A 97 22.41 16.43 3.69
N SER A 98 23.17 16.02 4.70
CA SER A 98 22.61 15.48 5.94
C SER A 98 21.68 16.50 6.60
N SER A 99 20.43 16.10 6.80
CA SER A 99 19.40 16.91 7.43
C SER A 99 18.47 16.02 8.26
N PRO A 100 17.74 16.56 9.25
CA PRO A 100 16.73 15.79 9.98
C PRO A 100 15.69 15.15 9.05
N LEU A 101 15.31 15.85 7.98
CA LEU A 101 14.41 15.33 6.95
C LEU A 101 14.99 14.08 6.28
N LYS A 102 16.25 14.12 5.84
CA LYS A 102 16.92 12.96 5.23
C LYS A 102 16.97 11.76 6.17
N LEU A 103 17.29 11.98 7.45
CA LEU A 103 17.33 10.93 8.45
C LEU A 103 15.96 10.29 8.62
N ILE A 104 14.93 11.08 8.93
CA ILE A 104 13.57 10.57 9.18
C ILE A 104 13.01 9.89 7.93
N PHE A 105 13.27 10.45 6.75
CA PHE A 105 12.88 9.88 5.47
C PHE A 105 13.49 8.48 5.25
N ASN A 106 14.81 8.34 5.44
CA ASN A 106 15.49 7.06 5.27
C ASN A 106 15.09 6.05 6.36
N SER A 107 14.90 6.48 7.61
CA SER A 107 14.37 5.64 8.68
C SER A 107 12.96 5.13 8.35
N TRP A 108 12.08 6.01 7.86
CA TRP A 108 10.74 5.62 7.43
C TRP A 108 10.79 4.63 6.26
N ARG A 109 11.64 4.86 5.23
CA ARG A 109 11.80 3.95 4.09
C ARG A 109 12.20 2.54 4.51
N TRP A 110 13.13 2.41 5.46
CA TRP A 110 13.49 1.11 6.00
C TRP A 110 12.39 0.50 6.86
N ALA A 111 11.77 1.29 7.74
CA ALA A 111 10.66 0.82 8.58
C ALA A 111 9.49 0.27 7.75
N ILE A 112 9.07 1.00 6.71
CA ILE A 112 8.00 0.55 5.82
C ILE A 112 8.39 -0.68 5.00
N THR A 113 9.66 -0.79 4.60
CA THR A 113 10.17 -1.98 3.90
C THR A 113 10.07 -3.21 4.77
N VAL A 114 10.58 -3.14 6.00
CA VAL A 114 10.50 -4.24 6.96
C VAL A 114 9.05 -4.59 7.28
N TYR A 115 8.21 -3.58 7.54
CA TYR A 115 6.78 -3.76 7.79
C TYR A 115 6.09 -4.49 6.63
N CYS A 116 6.29 -4.05 5.39
CA CYS A 116 5.70 -4.69 4.21
C CYS A 116 6.20 -6.12 3.98
N VAL A 117 7.48 -6.40 4.22
CA VAL A 117 8.03 -7.76 4.09
C VAL A 117 7.41 -8.69 5.13
N LEU A 118 7.39 -8.28 6.40
CA LEU A 118 6.75 -9.05 7.48
C LEU A 118 5.25 -9.21 7.24
N GLY A 119 4.58 -8.14 6.82
CA GLY A 119 3.17 -8.15 6.44
C GLY A 119 2.90 -9.11 5.30
N THR A 120 3.71 -9.10 4.24
CA THR A 120 3.59 -10.05 3.12
C THR A 120 3.68 -11.49 3.62
N ILE A 121 4.71 -11.82 4.42
CA ILE A 121 4.88 -13.16 4.98
C ILE A 121 3.67 -13.57 5.83
N ALA A 122 3.20 -12.67 6.70
CA ALA A 122 2.05 -12.91 7.56
C ALA A 122 0.73 -13.02 6.78
N PHE A 123 0.61 -12.35 5.63
CA PHE A 123 -0.61 -12.27 4.84
C PHE A 123 -0.78 -13.46 3.86
N ILE A 124 0.30 -14.15 3.48
CA ILE A 124 0.28 -15.30 2.54
C ILE A 124 -0.76 -16.38 2.90
N PRO A 125 -0.90 -16.84 4.16
CA PRO A 125 -1.88 -17.87 4.51
C PRO A 125 -3.33 -17.50 4.15
N PHE A 126 -3.64 -16.20 4.14
CA PHE A 126 -4.97 -15.66 3.87
C PHE A 126 -5.28 -15.55 2.37
N VAL A 127 -4.35 -15.87 1.46
CA VAL A 127 -4.63 -15.93 0.02
C VAL A 127 -5.73 -16.95 -0.31
N SER A 128 -5.85 -18.01 0.51
CA SER A 128 -6.94 -18.98 0.40
C SER A 128 -8.34 -18.34 0.52
N CYS A 129 -8.46 -17.22 1.24
CA CYS A 129 -9.69 -16.44 1.36
C CYS A 129 -10.14 -15.81 0.03
N ALA A 130 -9.22 -15.60 -0.91
CA ALA A 130 -9.53 -15.10 -2.25
C ALA A 130 -10.05 -16.20 -3.19
N LEU A 131 -9.57 -17.43 -3.01
CA LEU A 131 -9.72 -18.52 -3.97
C LEU A 131 -10.91 -19.42 -3.68
N SER A 132 -11.44 -19.40 -2.45
CA SER A 132 -12.53 -20.28 -2.02
C SER A 132 -13.79 -19.51 -1.61
N PRO A 133 -14.93 -19.73 -2.30
CA PRO A 133 -16.22 -19.12 -1.94
C PRO A 133 -16.74 -19.52 -0.56
N THR A 134 -16.26 -20.64 -0.01
CA THR A 134 -16.64 -21.12 1.33
C THR A 134 -15.70 -20.58 2.39
N ALA A 135 -14.39 -20.48 2.10
CA ALA A 135 -13.39 -19.99 3.05
C ALA A 135 -13.66 -18.54 3.48
N ILE A 136 -14.08 -17.67 2.55
CA ILE A 136 -14.33 -16.25 2.85
C ILE A 136 -15.41 -16.03 3.92
N LYS A 137 -16.34 -16.98 4.09
CA LYS A 137 -17.41 -16.90 5.11
C LYS A 137 -16.96 -17.37 6.49
N THR A 138 -15.75 -17.93 6.60
CA THR A 138 -15.22 -18.40 7.88
C THR A 138 -14.75 -17.24 8.75
N PRO A 139 -14.78 -17.36 10.09
CA PRO A 139 -14.22 -16.34 10.99
C PRO A 139 -12.76 -16.01 10.69
N TYR A 140 -12.00 -16.98 10.15
CA TYR A 140 -10.61 -16.84 9.75
C TYR A 140 -10.39 -15.73 8.70
N CYS A 141 -11.27 -15.61 7.71
CA CYS A 141 -11.21 -14.57 6.68
C CYS A 141 -11.98 -13.31 7.08
N GLN A 142 -13.13 -13.47 7.77
CA GLN A 142 -14.02 -12.37 8.12
C GLN A 142 -13.37 -11.33 9.04
N VAL A 143 -12.43 -11.74 9.88
CA VAL A 143 -11.71 -10.83 10.80
C VAL A 143 -10.99 -9.69 10.06
N TRP A 144 -10.55 -9.92 8.83
CA TRP A 144 -9.86 -8.92 8.00
C TRP A 144 -10.79 -7.80 7.50
N PHE A 145 -12.11 -8.01 7.50
CA PHE A 145 -13.08 -7.02 7.05
C PHE A 145 -13.57 -6.09 8.18
N GLU A 146 -13.31 -6.43 9.44
CA GLU A 146 -13.80 -5.66 10.58
C GLU A 146 -13.31 -4.20 10.57
N ALA A 147 -12.00 -3.97 10.40
CA ALA A 147 -11.45 -2.62 10.37
C ALA A 147 -11.89 -1.80 9.14
N PRO A 148 -11.91 -2.34 7.90
CA PRO A 148 -12.52 -1.66 6.75
C PRO A 148 -13.99 -1.29 6.95
N LEU A 149 -14.79 -2.17 7.57
CA LEU A 149 -16.19 -1.87 7.88
C LEU A 149 -16.31 -0.75 8.92
N LEU A 150 -15.46 -0.75 9.95
CA LEU A 150 -15.42 0.35 10.91
C LEU A 150 -14.97 1.67 10.23
N PHE A 151 -13.99 1.63 9.33
CA PHE A 151 -13.61 2.79 8.52
C PHE A 151 -14.80 3.34 7.73
N LYS A 152 -15.60 2.45 7.13
CA LYS A 152 -16.83 2.82 6.42
C LYS A 152 -17.85 3.49 7.35
N GLU A 153 -18.00 3.03 8.59
CA GLU A 153 -18.90 3.66 9.56
C GLU A 153 -18.48 5.10 9.90
N TYR A 154 -17.19 5.38 10.02
CA TYR A 154 -16.71 6.73 10.31
C TYR A 154 -16.73 7.68 9.11
N PHE A 155 -16.24 7.22 7.94
CA PHE A 155 -16.00 8.11 6.79
C PHE A 155 -17.08 8.03 5.69
N HIS A 156 -17.88 6.97 5.68
CA HIS A 156 -18.89 6.71 4.65
C HIS A 156 -20.21 6.18 5.25
N TYR A 157 -20.63 6.74 6.40
CA TYR A 157 -21.75 6.23 7.19
C TYR A 157 -23.04 6.01 6.39
N ASN A 158 -23.34 6.90 5.42
CA ASN A 158 -24.57 6.86 4.62
C ASN A 158 -24.44 6.04 3.31
N SER A 159 -23.27 5.46 3.04
CA SER A 159 -23.00 4.71 1.81
C SER A 159 -23.28 3.23 1.98
N ARG A 160 -23.78 2.59 0.92
CA ARG A 160 -23.95 1.13 0.89
C ARG A 160 -22.60 0.43 0.64
N PRO A 161 -22.27 -0.66 1.35
CA PRO A 161 -21.01 -1.38 1.13
C PRO A 161 -20.79 -1.79 -0.33
N GLY A 162 -21.85 -2.25 -1.01
CA GLY A 162 -21.77 -2.62 -2.43
C GLY A 162 -21.42 -1.47 -3.37
N PHE A 163 -21.86 -0.23 -3.07
CA PHE A 163 -21.49 0.94 -3.88
C PHE A 163 -19.99 1.26 -3.72
N LEU A 164 -19.47 1.21 -2.49
CA LEU A 164 -18.04 1.42 -2.22
C LEU A 164 -17.18 0.31 -2.84
N GLY A 165 -17.65 -0.95 -2.77
CA GLY A 165 -17.01 -2.07 -3.48
C GLY A 165 -16.95 -1.86 -4.98
N PHE A 166 -18.04 -1.37 -5.58
CA PHE A 166 -18.08 -1.03 -7.00
C PHE A 166 -17.06 0.06 -7.37
N LEU A 167 -16.94 1.12 -6.56
CA LEU A 167 -15.87 2.12 -6.73
C LEU A 167 -14.47 1.49 -6.59
N GLY A 168 -14.29 0.56 -5.65
CA GLY A 168 -13.07 -0.22 -5.52
C GLY A 168 -12.74 -1.03 -6.77
N ILE A 169 -13.73 -1.68 -7.39
CA ILE A 169 -13.53 -2.43 -8.65
C ILE A 169 -13.17 -1.50 -9.80
N ILE A 170 -13.86 -0.37 -9.97
CA ILE A 170 -13.50 0.64 -10.99
C ILE A 170 -12.06 1.12 -10.77
N GLY A 171 -11.73 1.47 -9.52
CA GLY A 171 -10.39 1.91 -9.14
C GLY A 171 -9.34 0.85 -9.46
N LEU A 172 -9.62 -0.42 -9.16
CA LEU A 172 -8.73 -1.54 -9.45
C LEU A 172 -8.50 -1.70 -10.96
N VAL A 173 -9.55 -1.64 -11.78
CA VAL A 173 -9.45 -1.73 -13.24
C VAL A 173 -8.57 -0.60 -13.77
N ILE A 174 -8.83 0.63 -13.35
CA ILE A 174 -8.02 1.80 -13.73
C ILE A 174 -6.56 1.59 -13.32
N TYR A 175 -6.33 1.20 -12.06
CA TYR A 175 -4.99 0.95 -11.53
C TYR A 175 -4.23 -0.09 -12.36
N VAL A 176 -4.86 -1.22 -12.67
CA VAL A 176 -4.25 -2.28 -13.48
C VAL A 176 -3.91 -1.78 -14.88
N LEU A 177 -4.82 -1.05 -15.55
CA LEU A 177 -4.54 -0.49 -16.88
C LEU A 177 -3.33 0.45 -16.87
N TYR A 178 -3.25 1.35 -15.89
CA TYR A 178 -2.11 2.27 -15.76
C TYR A 178 -0.82 1.54 -15.41
N LEU A 179 -0.86 0.58 -14.49
CA LEU A 179 0.31 -0.22 -14.10
C LEU A 179 0.81 -1.04 -15.29
N SER A 180 -0.08 -1.73 -16.01
CA SER A 180 0.26 -2.50 -17.21
C SER A 180 0.84 -1.61 -18.30
N TYR A 181 0.24 -0.45 -18.58
CA TYR A 181 0.80 0.51 -19.52
C TYR A 181 2.19 0.98 -19.09
N PHE A 182 2.37 1.30 -17.81
CA PHE A 182 3.66 1.72 -17.27
C PHE A 182 4.72 0.62 -17.44
N VAL A 183 4.43 -0.62 -17.01
CA VAL A 183 5.36 -1.76 -17.08
C VAL A 183 5.70 -2.11 -18.53
N LEU A 184 4.72 -2.16 -19.43
CA LEU A 184 4.91 -2.60 -20.82
C LEU A 184 5.51 -1.52 -21.73
N VAL A 185 5.25 -0.24 -21.47
CA VAL A 185 5.60 0.86 -22.39
C VAL A 185 6.66 1.79 -21.81
N LYS A 186 6.51 2.21 -20.54
CA LYS A 186 7.34 3.26 -19.94
C LYS A 186 8.57 2.74 -19.23
N LEU A 187 8.47 1.59 -18.54
CA LEU A 187 9.54 1.06 -17.70
C LEU A 187 10.84 0.85 -18.49
N GLY A 188 10.75 0.23 -19.68
CA GLY A 188 11.91 0.01 -20.55
C GLY A 188 12.53 1.29 -21.14
N LYS A 189 11.81 2.41 -21.12
CA LYS A 189 12.28 3.73 -21.60
C LYS A 189 12.85 4.59 -20.45
N GLN A 190 12.34 4.43 -19.24
CA GLN A 190 12.73 5.22 -18.07
C GLN A 190 13.79 4.53 -17.18
N GLY A 191 13.87 3.19 -17.19
CA GLY A 191 14.86 2.42 -16.42
C GLY A 191 16.26 2.32 -17.05
N ARG A 192 16.53 3.01 -18.17
CA ARG A 192 17.79 2.92 -18.94
C ARG A 192 18.86 3.95 -18.57
N SER A 193 18.74 4.66 -17.45
CA SER A 193 19.77 5.63 -17.03
C SER A 193 20.98 5.00 -16.32
N ALA A 194 21.05 3.67 -16.19
CA ALA A 194 22.13 2.95 -15.53
C ALA A 194 23.06 2.17 -16.48
N ILE A 195 23.11 2.50 -17.77
CA ILE A 195 24.23 2.05 -18.63
C ILE A 195 25.19 3.23 -18.74
N GLN A 196 26.14 3.29 -17.82
CA GLN A 196 27.36 4.09 -17.99
C GLN A 196 28.01 3.68 -19.32
N GLN A 197 28.18 4.66 -20.22
CA GLN A 197 29.17 4.59 -21.28
C GLN A 197 30.55 4.85 -20.71
#